data_AF-A0A9X5APQ5-F1
#
_entry.id   AF-A0A9X5APQ5-F1
#
_cell.length_a   1.000
_cell.length_b   1.000
_cell.length_c   1.000
_cell.angle_alpha   90.00
_cell.angle_beta   90.00
_cell.angle_gamma   90.00
#
_symmetry.space_group_name_H-M   'P 1'
#
loop_
_entity.id
_entity.type
_entity.pdbx_description
1 polymer ?
#
loop_
_entity_poly.entity_id
_entity_poly.type
_entity_poly.pdbx_seq_one_letter_code
_entity_poly.pdbx_strand_id
1 'polypeptide(L)'
;MYLELSNYVVLTGILIVTGLFLNKWEPPIKKQYVALMLLVTGVALGHFMVDNPAYGFLIAGLVFYKDELVSEIKLVKESVLEVKKEKSELKGESK
;
A
#
# COMPACT_ATOMS: atom_id res chain seq x y z
N MET A 1 20.64 4.73 -14.28
CA MET A 1 19.52 3.87 -14.74
C MET A 1 19.43 2.50 -14.03
N TYR A 2 20.30 1.51 -14.28
CA TYR A 2 20.19 0.20 -13.60
C TYR A 2 20.41 0.28 -12.08
N LEU A 3 21.39 1.07 -11.63
CA LEU A 3 21.69 1.25 -10.20
C LEU A 3 20.55 1.99 -9.48
N GLU A 4 19.99 3.03 -10.09
CA GLU A 4 18.85 3.77 -9.53
C GLU A 4 17.61 2.89 -9.42
N LEU A 5 17.27 2.14 -10.48
CA LEU A 5 16.15 1.21 -10.46
C LEU A 5 16.35 0.13 -9.37
N SER A 6 17.57 -0.38 -9.23
CA SER A 6 17.93 -1.30 -8.15
C SER A 6 17.69 -0.67 -6.77
N ASN A 7 18.09 0.58 -6.56
CA ASN A 7 17.88 1.28 -5.29
C ASN A 7 16.39 1.51 -4.97
N TYR A 8 15.57 1.84 -5.97
CA TYR A 8 14.11 1.95 -5.83
C TYR A 8 13.47 0.61 -5.41
N VAL A 9 13.89 -0.50 -6.03
CA VAL A 9 13.39 -1.85 -5.71
C VAL A 9 13.84 -2.28 -4.32
N VAL A 10 15.10 -2.06 -3.97
CA VAL A 10 15.64 -2.40 -2.64
C VAL A 10 14.96 -1.58 -1.54
N LEU A 11 14.78 -0.27 -1.74
CA LEU A 11 14.04 0.60 -0.82
C LEU A 11 12.62 0.05 -0.57
N THR A 12 11.93 -0.30 -1.65
CA THR A 12 10.56 -0.84 -1.58
C THR A 12 10.53 -2.18 -0.83
N GLY A 13 11.49 -3.07 -1.11
CA GLY A 13 11.64 -4.35 -0.42
C GLY A 13 11.89 -4.20 1.07
N ILE A 14 12.79 -3.30 1.47
CA ILE A 14 13.09 -3.01 2.88
C ILE A 14 11.82 -2.53 3.59
N LEU A 15 11.12 -1.55 3.01
CA LEU A 15 9.91 -0.99 3.64
C LEU A 15 8.82 -2.04 3.81
N ILE A 16 8.60 -2.92 2.83
CA ILE A 16 7.63 -4.02 2.93
C ILE A 16 8.00 -4.97 4.08
N VAL A 17 9.27 -5.40 4.15
CA VAL A 17 9.72 -6.33 5.20
C VAL A 17 9.60 -5.67 6.58
N THR A 18 10.03 -4.43 6.73
CA THR A 18 9.89 -3.66 7.97
C THR A 18 8.43 -3.52 8.38
N GLY A 19 7.52 -3.21 7.44
CA GLY A 19 6.10 -3.08 7.74
C GLY A 19 5.47 -4.40 8.19
N LEU A 20 5.80 -5.52 7.52
CA LEU A 20 5.35 -6.85 7.94
C LEU A 20 5.86 -7.22 9.33
N PHE A 21 7.10 -6.87 9.62
CA PHE A 21 7.74 -7.18 10.89
C PHE A 21 7.16 -6.36 12.04
N LEU A 22 6.96 -5.05 11.84
CA LEU A 22 6.31 -4.18 12.82
C LEU A 22 4.86 -4.60 13.11
N ASN A 23 4.13 -5.09 12.10
CA ASN A 23 2.76 -5.58 12.28
C ASN A 23 2.70 -6.92 13.03
N LYS A 24 3.75 -7.75 12.95
CA LYS A 24 3.84 -9.05 13.66
C LYS A 24 4.67 -8.97 14.94
N TRP A 25 5.09 -7.78 15.35
CA TRP A 25 5.95 -7.59 16.51
C TRP A 25 5.17 -7.82 17.81
N GLU A 26 5.76 -8.59 18.73
CA GLU A 26 5.23 -8.81 20.08
C GLU A 26 6.13 -8.12 21.12
N PRO A 27 5.59 -7.30 22.03
CA PRO A 27 4.17 -6.91 22.19
C PRO A 27 3.67 -5.97 21.07
N PRO A 28 2.35 -5.98 20.76
CA PRO A 28 1.79 -5.24 19.64
C PRO A 28 1.99 -3.73 19.80
N ILE A 29 2.66 -3.13 18.82
CA ILE A 29 2.93 -1.69 18.78
C ILE A 29 1.66 -0.96 18.34
N LYS A 30 1.35 0.19 18.95
CA LYS A 30 0.18 0.98 18.51
C LYS A 30 0.35 1.41 17.05
N LYS A 31 -0.74 1.34 16.27
CA LYS A 31 -0.76 1.69 14.83
C LYS A 31 -0.11 3.04 14.53
N GLN A 32 -0.30 4.05 15.38
CA GLN A 32 0.30 5.38 15.24
C GLN A 32 1.83 5.36 15.26
N TYR A 33 2.42 4.56 16.16
CA TYR A 33 3.88 4.42 16.25
C TYR A 33 4.45 3.61 15.10
N VAL A 34 3.72 2.60 14.63
CA VAL A 34 4.09 1.84 13.42
C VAL A 34 4.09 2.76 12.20
N ALA A 35 3.04 3.58 12.02
CA ALA A 35 2.97 4.57 10.96
C ALA A 35 4.14 5.56 11.03
N LEU A 36 4.39 6.13 12.22
CA LEU A 36 5.48 7.09 12.41
C LEU A 36 6.85 6.48 12.09
N MET A 37 7.12 5.26 12.59
CA MET A 37 8.39 4.56 12.31
C MET A 37 8.54 4.24 10.83
N LEU A 38 7.49 3.77 10.17
CA LEU A 38 7.51 3.51 8.72
C LEU A 38 7.72 4.80 7.91
N LEU A 39 7.05 5.89 8.28
CA LEU A 39 7.18 7.18 7.59
C LEU A 39 8.58 7.77 7.77
N VAL A 40 9.12 7.78 8.98
CA VAL A 40 10.48 8.26 9.24
C VAL A 40 11.51 7.40 8.51
N THR A 41 11.35 6.07 8.55
CA THR A 41 12.24 5.13 7.87
C THR A 41 12.13 5.30 6.34
N GLY A 42 10.92 5.46 5.80
CA GLY A 42 10.68 5.69 4.38
C GLY A 42 11.29 6.98 3.87
N VAL A 43 11.10 8.10 4.58
CA VAL A 43 11.68 9.39 4.22
C VAL A 43 13.21 9.33 4.29
N ALA A 44 13.76 8.77 5.37
CA ALA A 44 15.21 8.65 5.54
C ALA A 44 15.83 7.78 4.43
N LEU A 45 15.30 6.58 4.20
CA LEU A 45 15.82 5.69 3.16
C LEU A 45 15.59 6.25 1.75
N GLY A 46 14.46 6.93 1.51
CA GLY A 46 14.18 7.62 0.24
C GLY A 46 15.16 8.74 -0.06
N HIS A 47 15.58 9.49 0.97
CA HIS A 47 16.62 10.52 0.85
C HIS A 47 18.00 9.90 0.60
N PHE A 48 18.41 8.92 1.40
CA PHE A 48 19.78 8.38 1.34
C PHE A 48 20.04 7.43 0.16
N MET A 49 19.05 6.65 -0.28
CA MET A 49 19.26 5.61 -1.30
C MET A 49 18.92 6.07 -2.72
N VAL A 50 18.03 7.05 -2.85
CA VAL A 50 17.42 7.39 -4.15
C VAL A 50 17.27 8.89 -4.41
N ASP A 51 17.80 9.74 -3.52
CA ASP A 51 17.67 11.21 -3.56
C ASP A 51 16.23 11.70 -3.77
N ASN A 52 15.26 10.87 -3.39
CA ASN A 52 13.84 11.12 -3.58
C ASN A 52 13.06 10.75 -2.30
N PRO A 53 13.07 11.66 -1.30
CA PRO A 53 12.38 11.43 -0.03
C PRO A 53 10.86 11.27 -0.21
N ALA A 54 10.28 11.92 -1.22
CA ALA A 54 8.85 11.81 -1.52
C ALA A 54 8.47 10.39 -1.96
N TYR A 55 9.30 9.75 -2.78
CA TYR A 55 9.09 8.35 -3.15
C TYR A 55 9.10 7.43 -1.92
N GLY A 56 10.10 7.59 -1.04
CA GLY A 56 10.19 6.81 0.19
C GLY A 56 9.00 7.02 1.13
N PHE A 57 8.48 8.24 1.22
CA PHE A 57 7.25 8.56 1.96
C PHE A 57 6.02 7.84 1.36
N LEU A 58 5.84 7.90 0.04
CA LEU A 58 4.71 7.28 -0.64
C LEU A 58 4.69 5.76 -0.48
N ILE A 59 5.85 5.11 -0.67
CA ILE A 59 5.95 3.66 -0.49
C ILE A 59 5.72 3.26 0.97
N ALA A 60 6.25 4.00 1.94
CA ALA A 60 5.98 3.73 3.36
C ALA A 60 4.48 3.84 3.69
N GLY A 61 3.78 4.84 3.14
CA GLY A 61 2.33 4.97 3.25
C GLY A 61 1.60 3.78 2.65
N LEU A 62 1.96 3.36 1.43
CA LEU A 62 1.37 2.20 0.76
C LEU A 62 1.55 0.90 1.57
N VAL A 63 2.73 0.70 2.16
CA VAL A 63 3.00 -0.48 3.00
C VAL A 63 2.15 -0.46 4.26
N PHE A 64 1.95 0.69 4.89
CA PHE A 64 1.14 0.83 6.08
C PHE A 64 -0.36 0.64 5.81
N TYR A 65 -0.88 1.28 4.75
CA TYR A 65 -2.30 1.22 4.37
C TYR A 65 -2.68 0.01 3.53
N LYS A 66 -1.76 -0.94 3.32
CA LYS A 66 -1.98 -2.11 2.46
C LYS A 66 -3.31 -2.83 2.72
N ASP A 67 -3.64 -3.08 3.99
CA ASP A 67 -4.85 -3.81 4.36
C ASP A 67 -6.13 -2.99 4.11
N GLU A 68 -6.05 -1.68 4.32
CA GLU A 68 -7.15 -0.74 4.08
C GLU A 68 -7.39 -0.55 2.57
N LEU A 69 -6.33 -0.43 1.77
CA LEU A 69 -6.40 -0.39 0.30
C LEU A 69 -7.00 -1.67 -0.29
N VAL A 70 -6.63 -2.85 0.24
CA VAL A 70 -7.24 -4.12 -0.19
C VAL A 70 -8.73 -4.15 0.16
N SER A 71 -9.12 -3.60 1.31
CA SER A 71 -10.52 -3.51 1.70
C SER A 71 -11.33 -2.57 0.79
N GLU A 72 -10.80 -1.41 0.45
CA GLU A 72 -11.43 -0.47 -0.48
C GLU A 72 -11.56 -1.06 -1.88
N ILE A 73 -10.52 -1.71 -2.41
CA ILE A 73 -10.57 -2.37 -3.72
C ILE A 73 -11.63 -3.48 -3.72
N LYS A 74 -11.79 -4.21 -2.61
CA LYS A 74 -12.80 -5.25 -2.50
C LYS A 74 -14.22 -4.65 -2.52
N LEU A 75 -14.44 -3.55 -1.80
CA LEU A 75 -15.72 -2.83 -1.81
C LEU A 75 -16.05 -2.29 -3.20
N VAL A 76 -15.09 -1.64 -3.87
CA VAL A 76 -15.27 -1.15 -5.25
C VAL A 76 -15.57 -2.29 -6.20
N LYS A 77 -14.88 -3.42 -6.07
CA LYS A 77 -15.13 -4.62 -6.88
C LYS A 77 -16.54 -5.17 -6.64
N GLU A 78 -17.01 -5.19 -5.40
CA GLU A 78 -18.38 -5.60 -5.04
C GLU A 78 -19.40 -4.63 -5.64
N SER A 79 -19.21 -3.32 -5.52
CA SER A 79 -20.09 -2.30 -6.14
C SER A 79 -20.13 -2.41 -7.68
N VAL A 80 -18.99 -2.68 -8.34
CA VAL A 80 -18.96 -2.88 -9.80
C VAL A 80 -19.67 -4.18 -10.20
N LEU A 81 -19.57 -5.23 -9.39
CA LEU A 81 -20.28 -6.49 -9.61
C LEU A 81 -21.80 -6.33 -9.45
N GLU A 82 -22.25 -5.57 -8.46
CA GLU A 82 -23.65 -5.25 -8.24
C GLU A 82 -24.22 -4.43 -9.41
N VAL A 83 -23.54 -3.36 -9.81
CA VAL A 83 -23.94 -2.55 -10.98
C VAL A 83 -23.96 -3.40 -12.26
N LYS A 84 -23.04 -4.36 -12.41
CA LYS A 84 -23.02 -5.26 -13.56
C LYS A 84 -24.19 -6.25 -13.54
N LYS A 85 -24.58 -6.76 -12.37
CA LYS A 85 -25.77 -7.61 -12.20
C LYS A 85 -27.04 -6.83 -12.48
N GLU A 86 -27.19 -5.65 -11.89
CA GLU A 86 -28.33 -4.77 -12.09
C GLU A 86 -28.49 -4.37 -13.56
N LYS A 87 -27.37 -4.08 -14.25
CA LYS A 87 -27.36 -3.80 -15.70
C LYS A 87 -27.64 -5.02 -16.57
N SER A 88 -27.35 -6.23 -16.08
CA SER A 88 -27.65 -7.49 -16.79
C SER A 88 -29.12 -7.89 -16.61
N GLU A 89 -29.71 -7.61 -15.45
CA GLU A 89 -31.13 -7.78 -15.17
C GLU A 89 -31.97 -6.73 -15.92
N LEU A 90 -31.51 -5.47 -15.99
CA LEU A 90 -32.13 -4.40 -16.79
C LEU A 90 -32.04 -4.61 -18.32
N LYS A 91 -31.10 -5.44 -18.81
CA LYS A 91 -31.03 -5.86 -20.22
C LYS A 91 -31.82 -7.14 -20.52
N GLY A 92 -32.44 -7.73 -19.50
CA GLY A 92 -33.11 -9.02 -19.56
C GLY A 92 -34.63 -8.98 -19.50
N GLU A 93 -35.29 -7.83 -19.64
CA GLU A 93 -36.75 -7.74 -19.85
C GLU A 93 -37.11 -6.62 -20.83
N SER A 94 -36.89 -6.88 -22.11
CA SER A 94 -37.73 -6.28 -23.15
C SER A 94 -37.90 -7.32 -24.26
N LYS A 95 -38.92 -8.16 -24.06
CA LYS A 95 -39.67 -9.00 -25.02
C LYS A 95 -38.92 -9.64 -26.19
#